data_AF-A0A3D3BNJ3-F1
#
_entry.id   AF-A0A3D3BNJ3-F1
#
_cell.length_a   1.000
_cell.length_b   1.000
_cell.length_c   1.000
_cell.angle_alpha   90.00
_cell.angle_beta   90.00
_cell.angle_gamma   90.00
#
_symmetry.space_group_name_H-M   'P 1'
#
loop_
_entity.id
_entity.type
_entity.pdbx_description
1 polymer ?
#
loop_
_entity_poly.entity_id
_entity_poly.type
_entity_poly.pdbx_seq_one_letter_code
_entity_poly.pdbx_strand_id
1 'polypeptide(L)'
;MEEFPITIVDLPEKSWSSQRISVREGAAALHGKLDAVLVVPSDMPLLGGQDYIDLISAFKSREDGIRMVRPLVRQQPGNPVVFDHSIVDLGNKSNDPMCKSWWEHHPTECLAWRTDNSRYVVDLDTAEDVAKVEKRLGQSLRMPCNSEASSGVA
;
A
#
# COMPACT_ATOMS: atom_id res chain seq x y z
N MET A 1 22.85 4.35 9.81
CA MET A 1 21.45 4.45 9.39
C MET A 1 21.40 5.59 8.41
N GLU A 2 21.14 5.31 7.14
CA GLU A 2 20.77 6.38 6.21
C GLU A 2 19.44 6.95 6.69
N GLU A 3 19.42 8.26 6.94
CA GLU A 3 18.17 8.98 7.19
C GLU A 3 17.39 9.02 5.88
N PHE A 4 16.44 8.10 5.73
CA PHE A 4 15.48 8.20 4.65
C PHE A 4 14.61 9.44 4.89
N PRO A 5 14.31 10.25 3.86
CA PRO A 5 13.41 11.38 4.00
C PRO A 5 12.00 10.85 4.28
N ILE A 6 11.66 10.73 5.55
CA ILE A 6 10.34 10.30 6.01
C ILE A 6 9.53 11.55 6.28
N THR A 7 8.38 11.66 5.60
CA THR A 7 7.34 12.65 5.93
C THR A 7 6.22 11.92 6.68
N ILE A 8 5.91 12.39 7.88
CA ILE A 8 4.82 11.86 8.71
C ILE A 8 3.64 12.81 8.60
N VAL A 9 2.45 12.25 8.38
CA VAL A 9 1.20 13.00 8.32
C VAL A 9 0.29 12.50 9.43
N ASP A 10 0.10 13.34 10.46
CA ASP A 10 -0.79 13.02 11.58
C ASP A 10 -2.25 13.27 11.19
N LEU A 11 -3.06 12.21 11.24
CA LEU A 11 -4.48 12.31 11.00
C LEU A 11 -5.23 12.59 12.30
N PRO A 12 -6.27 13.45 12.28
CA PRO A 12 -7.10 13.66 13.46
C PRO A 12 -7.86 12.38 13.81
N GLU A 13 -8.09 12.11 15.10
CA GLU A 13 -8.67 10.87 15.63
C GLU A 13 -9.93 10.40 14.88
N LYS A 14 -10.82 11.35 14.54
CA LYS A 14 -12.04 11.10 13.77
C LYS A 14 -11.82 10.45 12.39
N SER A 15 -10.58 10.43 11.89
CA SER A 15 -10.18 9.93 10.58
C SER A 15 -9.33 8.66 10.65
N TRP A 16 -8.96 8.17 11.84
CA TRP A 16 -8.06 7.01 12.00
C TRP A 16 -8.57 5.73 11.34
N SER A 17 -9.89 5.53 11.30
CA SER A 17 -10.50 4.37 10.66
C SER A 17 -10.61 4.47 9.14
N SER A 18 -10.28 5.62 8.54
CA SER A 18 -10.46 5.83 7.11
C SER A 18 -9.15 5.63 6.35
N GLN A 19 -8.98 4.42 5.80
CA GLN A 19 -7.90 4.12 4.83
C GLN A 19 -7.89 5.12 3.66
N ARG A 20 -9.08 5.55 3.25
CA ARG A 20 -9.25 6.59 2.23
C ARG A 20 -8.50 7.87 2.62
N ILE A 21 -8.77 8.39 3.83
CA ILE A 21 -8.20 9.68 4.24
C ILE A 21 -6.69 9.52 4.39
N SER A 22 -6.20 8.42 4.96
CA SER A 22 -4.76 8.20 5.10
C SER A 22 -4.01 8.18 3.77
N VAL A 23 -4.52 7.49 2.75
CA VAL A 23 -3.89 7.47 1.43
C VAL A 23 -3.91 8.85 0.78
N ARG A 24 -5.03 9.59 0.88
CA ARG A 24 -5.15 10.93 0.30
C ARG A 24 -4.16 11.91 0.93
N GLU A 25 -4.16 12.01 2.26
CA GLU A 25 -3.29 12.95 2.96
C GLU A 25 -1.82 12.57 2.79
N GLY A 26 -1.50 11.27 2.80
CA GLY A 26 -0.15 10.78 2.52
C GLY A 26 0.32 11.14 1.11
N ALA A 27 -0.52 10.95 0.09
CA ALA A 27 -0.17 11.30 -1.29
C ALA A 27 -0.05 12.82 -1.50
N ALA A 28 -0.89 13.62 -0.84
CA ALA A 28 -0.83 15.08 -0.90
C ALA A 28 0.42 15.67 -0.23
N ALA A 29 1.00 14.95 0.74
CA ALA A 29 2.24 15.35 1.42
C ALA A 29 3.52 15.00 0.61
N LEU A 30 3.39 14.20 -0.45
CA LEU A 30 4.50 13.90 -1.35
C LEU A 30 4.90 15.17 -2.11
N HIS A 31 6.20 15.43 -2.15
CA HIS A 31 6.77 16.61 -2.79
C HIS A 31 7.92 16.22 -3.72
N GLY A 32 8.19 17.07 -4.70
CA GLY A 32 9.23 16.84 -5.71
C GLY A 32 8.67 16.33 -7.04
N LYS A 33 9.57 15.95 -7.96
CA LYS A 33 9.19 15.38 -9.25
C LYS A 33 9.07 13.87 -9.10
N LEU A 34 7.83 13.38 -9.06
CA LEU A 34 7.52 11.97 -8.94
C LEU A 34 6.84 11.49 -10.21
N ASP A 35 7.32 10.38 -10.76
CA ASP A 35 6.67 9.73 -11.91
C ASP A 35 5.52 8.82 -11.46
N ALA A 36 5.69 8.19 -10.29
CA ALA A 36 4.76 7.21 -9.75
C ALA A 36 4.74 7.24 -8.23
N VAL A 37 3.64 6.76 -7.67
CA VAL A 37 3.43 6.59 -6.23
C VAL A 37 3.07 5.13 -5.96
N LEU A 38 3.72 4.54 -4.96
CA LEU A 38 3.34 3.23 -4.42
C LEU A 38 2.55 3.43 -3.13
N VAL A 39 1.42 2.74 -3.01
CA VAL A 39 0.66 2.63 -1.77
C VAL A 39 0.85 1.22 -1.22
N VAL A 40 1.50 1.16 -0.06
CA VAL A 40 1.98 -0.08 0.56
C VAL A 40 1.31 -0.23 1.93
N PRO A 41 0.45 -1.25 2.13
CA PRO A 41 0.00 -1.61 3.46
C PRO A 41 1.17 -2.04 4.35
N SER A 42 1.18 -1.60 5.61
CA SER A 42 2.28 -1.85 6.54
C SER A 42 2.27 -3.25 7.18
N ASP A 43 1.20 -4.00 6.97
CA ASP A 43 0.86 -5.28 7.60
C ASP A 43 1.11 -6.49 6.69
N MET A 44 1.88 -6.31 5.62
CA MET A 44 2.24 -7.37 4.65
C MET A 44 3.73 -7.79 4.80
N PRO A 45 4.09 -8.54 5.84
CA PRO A 45 5.48 -8.81 6.22
C PRO A 45 6.23 -9.73 5.26
N LEU A 46 5.52 -10.42 4.36
CA LEU A 46 6.13 -11.34 3.41
C LEU A 46 6.67 -10.63 2.16
N LEU A 47 6.29 -9.36 1.92
CA LEU A 47 6.80 -8.58 0.81
C LEU A 47 8.26 -8.19 1.07
N GLY A 48 9.13 -8.50 0.11
CA GLY A 48 10.53 -8.13 0.11
C GLY A 48 10.91 -7.27 -1.10
N GLY A 49 12.17 -6.81 -1.14
CA GLY A 49 12.68 -5.90 -2.18
C GLY A 49 12.38 -6.34 -3.61
N GLN A 50 12.53 -7.63 -3.92
CA GLN A 50 12.23 -8.16 -5.26
C GLN A 50 10.76 -8.00 -5.63
N ASP A 51 9.84 -8.17 -4.67
CA ASP A 51 8.40 -8.05 -4.91
C ASP A 51 8.04 -6.59 -5.31
N TYR A 52 8.73 -5.59 -4.75
CA TYR A 52 8.58 -4.20 -5.17
C TYR A 52 9.20 -3.93 -6.54
N ILE A 53 10.38 -4.48 -6.82
CA ILE A 53 11.06 -4.35 -8.12
C ILE A 53 10.19 -4.93 -9.25
N ASP A 54 9.59 -6.10 -9.03
CA ASP A 54 8.75 -6.75 -10.03
C ASP A 54 7.49 -5.94 -10.32
N LEU A 55 6.82 -5.42 -9.27
CA LEU A 55 5.64 -4.56 -9.42
C LEU A 55 5.98 -3.24 -10.14
N ILE A 56 7.09 -2.60 -9.79
CA ILE A 56 7.56 -1.39 -10.46
C ILE A 56 7.91 -1.68 -11.92
N SER A 57 8.50 -2.84 -12.21
CA SER A 57 8.82 -3.26 -13.58
C SER A 57 7.55 -3.46 -14.40
N ALA A 58 6.53 -4.11 -13.83
CA ALA A 58 5.22 -4.25 -14.46
C ALA A 58 4.57 -2.89 -14.75
N PHE A 59 4.72 -1.91 -13.85
CA PHE A 59 4.29 -0.55 -14.10
C PHE A 59 5.09 0.13 -15.22
N LYS A 60 6.41 -0.02 -15.25
CA LYS A 60 7.24 0.57 -16.32
C LYS A 60 6.97 -0.03 -17.70
N SER A 61 6.59 -1.32 -17.77
CA SER A 61 6.29 -2.02 -19.01
C SER A 61 4.81 -1.97 -19.42
N ARG A 62 3.98 -1.19 -18.71
CA ARG A 62 2.55 -1.08 -19.00
C ARG A 62 2.32 -0.44 -20.37
N GLU A 63 1.20 -0.78 -20.99
CA GLU A 63 0.75 -0.13 -22.22
C GLU A 63 0.41 1.35 -21.98
N ASP A 64 0.53 2.16 -23.03
CA ASP A 64 0.13 3.57 -22.98
C ASP A 64 -1.33 3.71 -22.54
N GLY A 65 -1.60 4.70 -21.69
CA GLY A 65 -2.94 4.93 -21.13
C GLY A 65 -3.22 4.16 -19.84
N ILE A 66 -2.44 3.13 -19.49
CA ILE A 66 -2.50 2.55 -18.15
C ILE A 66 -1.87 3.53 -17.17
N ARG A 67 -2.61 3.86 -16.11
CA ARG A 67 -2.17 4.78 -15.04
C ARG A 67 -2.09 4.13 -13.67
N MET A 68 -2.67 2.94 -13.50
CA MET A 68 -2.64 2.21 -12.23
C MET A 68 -2.37 0.73 -12.49
N VAL A 69 -1.49 0.13 -11.69
CA VAL A 69 -1.18 -1.30 -11.72
C VAL A 69 -1.32 -1.87 -10.32
N ARG A 70 -1.94 -3.05 -10.22
CA ARG A 70 -1.97 -3.86 -9.00
C ARG A 70 -1.69 -5.32 -9.33
N PRO A 71 -1.12 -6.10 -8.41
CA PRO A 71 -0.96 -7.53 -8.59
C PRO A 71 -2.34 -8.23 -8.54
N LEU A 72 -2.45 -9.32 -9.30
CA LEU A 72 -3.59 -10.23 -9.30
C LEU A 72 -3.08 -11.67 -9.12
N VAL A 73 -3.28 -12.23 -7.94
CA VAL A 73 -2.85 -13.58 -7.57
C VAL A 73 -4.05 -14.50 -7.63
N ARG A 74 -4.07 -15.45 -8.58
CA ARG A 74 -5.18 -16.44 -8.70
C ARG A 74 -6.58 -15.79 -8.65
N GLN A 75 -6.78 -14.69 -9.38
CA GLN A 75 -8.00 -13.87 -9.39
C GLN A 75 -8.27 -13.02 -8.14
N GLN A 76 -7.43 -13.11 -7.11
CA GLN A 76 -7.48 -12.24 -5.95
C GLN A 76 -6.66 -10.97 -6.22
N PRO A 77 -7.25 -9.76 -6.13
CA PRO A 77 -6.49 -8.52 -6.13
C PRO A 77 -5.54 -8.48 -4.94
N GLY A 78 -4.29 -8.08 -5.19
CA GLY A 78 -3.28 -7.91 -4.16
C GLY A 78 -2.80 -6.48 -4.00
N ASN A 79 -1.86 -6.32 -3.08
CA ASN A 79 -1.13 -5.10 -2.77
C ASN A 79 0.38 -5.40 -2.84
N PRO A 80 1.26 -4.40 -3.03
CA PRO A 80 0.98 -2.96 -3.13
C PRO A 80 0.32 -2.55 -4.44
N VAL A 81 -0.17 -1.33 -4.49
CA VAL A 81 -0.63 -0.68 -5.73
C VAL A 81 0.39 0.38 -6.15
N VAL A 82 0.63 0.50 -7.45
CA VAL A 82 1.39 1.60 -8.04
C VAL A 82 0.54 2.37 -9.03
N PHE A 83 0.60 3.70 -8.96
CA PHE A 83 -0.10 4.56 -9.90
C PHE A 83 0.73 5.77 -10.32
N ASP A 84 0.37 6.34 -11.46
CA ASP A 84 0.96 7.55 -12.01
C ASP A 84 0.70 8.74 -11.10
N HIS A 85 1.74 9.53 -10.79
CA HIS A 85 1.62 10.66 -9.87
C HIS A 85 0.55 11.67 -10.33
N SER A 86 0.28 11.79 -11.62
CA SER A 86 -0.78 12.67 -12.14
C SER A 86 -2.19 12.35 -11.61
N ILE A 87 -2.43 11.13 -11.13
CA ILE A 87 -3.71 10.76 -10.48
C ILE A 87 -3.91 11.54 -9.17
N VAL A 88 -2.83 11.82 -8.42
CA VAL A 88 -2.88 12.59 -7.18
C VAL A 88 -3.40 14.01 -7.44
N ASP A 89 -2.89 14.65 -8.49
CA ASP A 89 -3.26 16.01 -8.87
C ASP A 89 -4.72 16.11 -9.33
N LEU A 90 -5.24 15.07 -9.99
CA LEU A 90 -6.62 14.98 -10.46
C LEU A 90 -7.61 14.73 -9.31
N GLY A 91 -7.20 14.00 -8.27
CA GLY A 91 -8.03 13.65 -7.11
C GLY A 91 -8.43 14.84 -6.21
N ASN A 92 -7.69 15.96 -6.28
CA ASN A 92 -7.96 17.14 -5.45
C ASN A 92 -9.28 17.87 -5.76
N LYS A 93 -10.01 17.53 -6.84
CA LYS A 93 -11.20 18.27 -7.27
C LYS A 93 -12.56 17.64 -6.98
N SER A 94 -12.66 16.37 -6.60
CA SER A 94 -13.88 15.71 -6.06
C SER A 94 -13.85 14.18 -6.08
N ASN A 95 -12.78 13.54 -6.59
CA ASN A 95 -12.75 12.09 -6.79
C ASN A 95 -11.91 11.38 -5.71
N ASP A 96 -12.59 10.49 -5.00
CA ASP A 96 -12.17 9.71 -3.84
C ASP A 96 -10.97 8.78 -4.12
N PRO A 97 -10.07 8.48 -3.16
CA PRO A 97 -8.67 8.25 -3.48
C PRO A 97 -8.37 6.86 -4.04
N MET A 98 -8.01 6.91 -5.31
CA MET A 98 -6.75 6.46 -5.91
C MET A 98 -6.48 4.97 -6.08
N CYS A 99 -7.06 4.08 -5.29
CA CYS A 99 -6.94 2.64 -5.57
C CYS A 99 -8.28 2.04 -5.99
N LYS A 100 -9.17 1.80 -5.04
CA LYS A 100 -10.45 1.15 -5.35
C LYS A 100 -11.38 2.03 -6.18
N SER A 101 -11.55 3.29 -5.78
CA SER A 101 -12.39 4.26 -6.48
C SER A 101 -11.88 4.53 -7.90
N TRP A 102 -10.56 4.72 -8.08
CA TRP A 102 -9.98 4.91 -9.41
C TRP A 102 -10.22 3.69 -10.30
N TRP A 103 -10.01 2.48 -9.76
CA TRP A 103 -10.28 1.24 -10.47
C TRP A 103 -11.73 1.11 -10.94
N GLU A 104 -12.69 1.53 -10.11
CA GLU A 104 -14.12 1.46 -10.42
C GLU A 104 -14.54 2.47 -11.49
N HIS A 105 -13.98 3.70 -11.47
CA HIS A 105 -14.36 4.77 -12.40
C HIS A 105 -13.53 4.80 -13.69
N HIS A 106 -12.29 4.31 -13.65
CA HIS A 106 -11.32 4.31 -14.75
C HIS A 106 -10.77 2.90 -15.05
N PRO A 107 -11.62 1.87 -15.22
CA PRO A 107 -11.15 0.49 -15.36
C PRO A 107 -10.26 0.26 -16.60
N THR A 108 -10.43 1.07 -17.65
CA THR A 108 -9.60 1.02 -18.88
C THR A 108 -8.19 1.57 -18.67
N GLU A 109 -7.97 2.35 -17.61
CA GLU A 109 -6.66 2.91 -17.24
C GLU A 109 -5.96 2.03 -16.18
N CYS A 110 -6.54 0.87 -15.86
CA CYS A 110 -6.10 0.00 -14.78
C CYS A 110 -5.65 -1.36 -15.31
N LEU A 111 -4.47 -1.80 -14.87
CA LEU A 111 -3.91 -3.11 -15.22
C LEU A 111 -3.85 -4.02 -14.00
N ALA A 112 -4.49 -5.18 -14.12
CA ALA A 112 -4.37 -6.28 -13.17
C ALA A 112 -3.20 -7.16 -13.59
N TRP A 113 -2.02 -6.88 -13.04
CA TRP A 113 -0.80 -7.60 -13.36
C TRP A 113 -0.83 -9.01 -12.73
N ARG A 114 -0.93 -10.04 -13.59
CA ARG A 114 -1.04 -11.43 -13.15
C ARG A 114 0.30 -11.94 -12.62
N THR A 115 0.27 -12.56 -11.45
CA THR A 115 1.44 -13.21 -10.83
C THR A 115 1.01 -14.38 -9.96
N ASP A 116 1.84 -15.40 -9.84
CA ASP A 116 1.62 -16.55 -8.93
C ASP A 116 2.20 -16.30 -7.53
N ASN A 117 2.86 -15.15 -7.32
CA ASN A 117 3.48 -14.82 -6.06
C ASN A 117 2.45 -14.46 -5.00
N SER A 118 2.15 -15.42 -4.12
CA SER A 118 1.15 -15.22 -3.06
C SER A 118 1.52 -14.20 -1.98
N ARG A 119 2.73 -13.62 -2.00
CA ARG A 119 3.13 -12.59 -1.01
C ARG A 119 2.31 -11.31 -1.15
N TYR A 120 1.83 -11.01 -2.36
CA TYR A 120 1.00 -9.84 -2.63
C TYR A 120 -0.43 -9.90 -2.07
N VAL A 121 -0.84 -11.00 -1.44
CA VAL A 121 -2.21 -11.18 -0.91
C VAL A 121 -2.22 -11.69 0.54
N VAL A 122 -1.10 -11.56 1.25
CA VAL A 122 -0.98 -11.98 2.66
C VAL A 122 -0.66 -10.76 3.52
N ASP A 123 -1.68 -10.31 4.24
CA ASP A 123 -1.67 -9.31 5.29
C ASP A 123 -1.76 -9.98 6.69
N LEU A 124 -1.84 -9.18 7.75
CA LEU A 124 -1.90 -9.62 9.15
C LEU A 124 -3.16 -9.08 9.84
N ASP A 125 -4.33 -9.36 9.25
CA ASP A 125 -5.62 -8.90 9.81
C ASP A 125 -6.14 -9.81 10.94
N THR A 126 -5.86 -11.11 10.85
CA THR A 126 -6.42 -12.11 11.78
C THR A 126 -5.34 -12.96 12.44
N ALA A 127 -5.70 -13.60 13.56
CA ALA A 127 -4.83 -14.58 14.23
C ALA A 127 -4.46 -15.77 13.31
N GLU A 128 -5.34 -16.11 12.36
CA GLU A 128 -5.08 -17.14 11.36
C GLU A 128 -4.01 -16.69 10.37
N ASP A 129 -3.98 -15.41 10.00
CA ASP A 129 -2.99 -14.84 9.10
C ASP A 129 -1.61 -14.75 9.77
N VAL A 130 -1.57 -14.37 11.05
CA VAL A 130 -0.37 -14.48 11.88
C VAL A 130 0.18 -15.91 11.85
N ALA A 131 -0.65 -16.91 12.15
CA ALA A 131 -0.20 -18.32 12.16
C ALA A 131 0.28 -18.80 10.77
N LYS A 132 -0.35 -18.35 9.67
CA LYS A 132 0.10 -18.64 8.30
C LYS A 132 1.47 -18.01 8.02
N VAL A 133 1.66 -16.75 8.41
CA VAL A 133 2.94 -16.04 8.22
C VAL A 133 4.04 -16.67 9.06
N GLU A 134 3.79 -16.95 10.35
CA GLU A 134 4.74 -17.63 11.23
C GLU A 134 5.19 -18.98 10.66
N LYS A 135 4.24 -19.78 10.17
CA LYS A 135 4.52 -21.06 9.51
C LYS A 135 5.38 -20.89 8.25
N ARG A 136 5.12 -19.85 7.45
CA ARG A 136 5.89 -19.56 6.23
C ARG A 136 7.32 -19.10 6.53
N LEU A 137 7.49 -18.29 7.56
CA LEU A 137 8.79 -17.76 7.96
C LEU A 137 9.59 -18.73 8.83
N GLY A 138 8.95 -19.71 9.45
CA GLY A 138 9.57 -20.55 10.48
C GLY A 138 9.95 -19.76 11.73
N GLN A 139 9.24 -18.65 12.00
CA GLN A 139 9.53 -17.69 13.06
C GLN A 139 8.23 -17.31 13.78
N SER A 140 8.33 -16.97 15.06
CA SER A 140 7.20 -16.42 15.81
C SER A 140 7.17 -14.90 15.72
N LEU A 141 6.01 -14.35 15.39
CA LEU A 141 5.76 -12.92 15.42
C LEU A 141 5.47 -12.50 16.87
N ARG A 142 6.01 -11.35 17.29
CA ARG A 142 5.75 -10.78 18.60
C ARG A 142 5.41 -9.31 18.45
N MET A 143 4.40 -8.87 19.19
CA MET A 143 4.16 -7.44 19.34
C MET A 143 5.38 -6.80 19.99
N PRO A 144 5.81 -5.62 19.52
CA PRO A 144 6.85 -4.88 20.21
C PRO A 144 6.44 -4.64 21.65
N CYS A 145 7.34 -4.88 22.61
CA CYS A 145 7.12 -4.48 23.99
C CYS A 145 7.22 -2.95 24.04
N ASN A 146 6.10 -2.24 24.19
CA ASN A 146 6.14 -0.81 24.46
C ASN A 146 6.76 -0.61 25.86
N SER A 147 8.06 -0.31 25.92
CA SER A 147 8.69 0.19 27.15
C SER A 147 8.32 1.64 27.45
N GLU A 148 7.60 2.32 26.55
CA GLU A 148 7.09 3.69 26.74
C GLU A 148 5.59 3.75 26.45
N ALA A 149 4.79 3.31 27.42
CA ALA A 149 3.42 3.78 27.61
C ALA A 149 3.18 3.94 29.12
N SER A 150 3.96 4.82 29.75
CA SER A 150 3.61 5.33 31.08
C SER A 150 2.72 6.56 30.91
N SER A 151 1.41 6.33 30.86
CA SER A 151 0.36 7.31 31.14
C SER A 151 -0.95 6.53 31.11
N GLY A 152 -1.58 6.16 32.21
CA GLY A 152 -1.83 6.97 33.39
C GLY A 152 -3.34 7.20 33.45
N VAL A 153 -4.08 6.22 33.98
CA VAL A 153 -5.44 6.42 34.50
C VAL A 153 -5.55 5.57 35.75
N ALA A 154 -5.53 6.24 36.89
CA ALA A 154 -6.15 5.76 38.12
C ALA A 154 -7.67 5.97 38.01
#